data_AF-A0A848WR54-F1
#
_entry.id   AF-A0A848WR54-F1
#
_cell.length_a   1.000
_cell.length_b   1.000
_cell.length_c   1.000
_cell.angle_alpha   90.00
_cell.angle_beta   90.00
_cell.angle_gamma   90.00
#
_symmetry.space_group_name_H-M   'P 1'
#
loop_
_entity.id
_entity.type
_entity.pdbx_description
1 polymer ?
#
loop_
_entity_poly.entity_id
_entity_poly.type
_entity_poly.pdbx_seq_one_letter_code
_entity_poly.pdbx_strand_id
1 'polypeptide(L)'
;MSDLKSKLFGTCPYDAICTQACYAALRIFTGLGLALGHGLGKVPPAEKFVGLVSGLGIPAPGAFAWMAGLGELVGGILIALGLFTRPAAIVAGLTMLVAWYTHAFGPLSEAKGTFADQEKALLYLFVLAVFCALGSGKFGLDRLVFKNR
;
A
#
# COMPACT_ATOMS: atom_id res chain seq x y z
N MET A 1 -35.64 8.21 -19.32
CA MET A 1 -35.34 7.47 -18.07
C MET A 1 -34.33 6.33 -18.25
N SER A 2 -34.03 5.88 -19.49
CA SER A 2 -33.01 4.88 -19.81
C SER A 2 -31.57 5.38 -19.62
N ASP A 3 -31.27 6.62 -20.04
CA ASP A 3 -29.91 7.19 -19.95
C ASP A 3 -29.43 7.50 -18.53
N LEU A 4 -30.36 7.84 -17.63
CA LEU A 4 -29.99 8.09 -16.23
C LEU A 4 -29.63 6.78 -15.53
N LYS A 5 -30.35 5.68 -15.83
CA LYS A 5 -30.07 4.36 -15.28
C LYS A 5 -28.74 3.80 -15.79
N SER A 6 -28.44 3.97 -17.08
CA SER A 6 -27.16 3.52 -17.65
C SER A 6 -25.97 4.31 -17.08
N LYS A 7 -26.12 5.61 -16.82
CA LYS A 7 -25.07 6.42 -16.18
C LYS A 7 -24.88 6.11 -14.70
N LEU A 8 -25.96 5.84 -13.95
CA LEU A 8 -25.89 5.60 -12.50
C LEU A 8 -25.51 4.16 -12.13
N PHE A 9 -25.92 3.18 -12.93
CA PHE A 9 -25.76 1.75 -12.62
C PHE A 9 -24.99 0.97 -13.69
N GLY A 10 -24.49 1.64 -14.73
CA GLY A 10 -23.65 1.02 -15.74
C GLY A 10 -22.23 0.75 -15.24
N THR A 11 -21.56 -0.19 -15.89
CA THR A 11 -20.16 -0.51 -15.64
C THR A 11 -19.30 -0.13 -16.84
N CYS A 12 -18.06 0.27 -16.58
CA CYS A 12 -17.06 0.45 -17.64
C CYS A 12 -16.25 -0.85 -17.79
N PRO A 13 -15.99 -1.31 -19.03
CA PRO A 13 -15.04 -2.39 -19.28
C PRO A 13 -13.68 -2.10 -18.63
N TYR A 14 -12.94 -3.14 -18.25
CA TYR A 14 -11.64 -2.96 -17.60
C TYR A 14 -10.65 -2.18 -18.49
N ASP A 15 -10.66 -2.42 -19.78
CA ASP A 15 -9.81 -1.78 -20.76
C ASP A 15 -10.27 -0.37 -21.16
N ALA A 16 -11.46 0.05 -20.75
CA ALA A 16 -11.95 1.40 -20.99
C ALA A 16 -10.99 2.43 -20.36
N ILE A 17 -10.76 3.53 -21.08
CA ILE A 17 -9.86 4.59 -20.63
C ILE A 17 -10.28 5.17 -19.27
N CYS A 18 -11.59 5.27 -19.03
CA CYS A 18 -12.16 5.73 -17.76
C CYS A 18 -11.74 4.81 -16.60
N THR A 19 -11.95 3.49 -16.72
CA THR A 19 -11.55 2.52 -15.70
C THR A 19 -10.05 2.57 -15.41
N GLN A 20 -9.23 2.68 -16.46
CA GLN A 20 -7.78 2.73 -16.32
C GLN A 20 -7.31 4.05 -15.68
N ALA A 21 -7.97 5.16 -15.97
CA ALA A 21 -7.68 6.45 -15.36
C ALA A 21 -8.05 6.45 -13.87
N CYS A 22 -9.23 5.91 -13.52
CA CYS A 22 -9.64 5.73 -12.13
C CYS A 22 -8.68 4.81 -11.36
N TYR A 23 -8.26 3.70 -11.98
CA TYR A 23 -7.29 2.79 -11.40
C TYR A 23 -5.92 3.46 -11.18
N ALA A 24 -5.46 4.28 -12.13
CA ALA A 24 -4.23 5.04 -11.99
C ALA A 24 -4.33 6.10 -10.88
N ALA A 25 -5.47 6.80 -10.77
CA ALA A 25 -5.71 7.76 -9.70
C ALA A 25 -5.70 7.08 -8.32
N LEU A 26 -6.36 5.93 -8.19
CA LEU A 26 -6.29 5.11 -6.98
C LEU A 26 -4.85 4.72 -6.66
N ARG A 27 -4.11 4.21 -7.65
CA ARG A 27 -2.70 3.81 -7.50
C ARG A 27 -1.81 4.96 -7.04
N ILE A 28 -1.94 6.14 -7.66
CA ILE A 28 -1.18 7.34 -7.29
C ILE A 28 -1.52 7.77 -5.86
N PHE A 29 -2.80 7.87 -5.54
CA PHE A 29 -3.24 8.30 -4.21
C PHE A 29 -2.80 7.32 -3.12
N THR A 30 -3.00 6.02 -3.32
CA THR A 30 -2.57 4.99 -2.36
C THR A 30 -1.05 4.97 -2.21
N GLY A 31 -0.30 5.04 -3.31
CA GLY A 31 1.16 5.03 -3.25
C GLY A 31 1.73 6.26 -2.52
N LEU A 32 1.23 7.47 -2.84
CA LEU A 32 1.65 8.69 -2.16
C LEU A 32 1.17 8.74 -0.70
N GLY A 33 -0.05 8.28 -0.43
CA GLY A 33 -0.58 8.19 0.93
C GLY A 33 0.25 7.25 1.81
N LEU A 34 0.70 6.12 1.27
CA LEU A 34 1.61 5.22 1.96
C LEU A 34 2.99 5.86 2.16
N ALA A 35 3.56 6.44 1.12
CA ALA A 35 4.90 7.02 1.17
C ALA A 35 4.99 8.19 2.15
N LEU A 36 4.04 9.13 2.08
CA LEU A 36 4.06 10.36 2.86
C LEU A 36 3.42 10.17 4.25
N GLY A 37 2.34 9.39 4.33
CA GLY A 37 1.59 9.20 5.57
C GLY A 37 2.18 8.14 6.50
N HIS A 38 2.88 7.14 5.97
CA HIS A 38 3.42 6.04 6.76
C HIS A 38 4.95 5.92 6.65
N GLY A 39 5.52 6.13 5.47
CA GLY A 39 6.96 5.99 5.23
C GLY A 39 7.83 7.16 5.69
N LEU A 40 7.46 8.40 5.33
CA LEU A 40 8.33 9.58 5.49
C LEU A 40 8.74 9.83 6.94
N GLY A 41 7.82 9.66 7.89
CA GLY A 41 8.10 9.82 9.33
C GLY A 41 8.87 8.66 9.97
N LYS A 42 9.08 7.55 9.25
CA LYS A 42 9.80 6.36 9.73
C LYS A 42 11.23 6.29 9.22
N VAL A 43 11.67 7.25 8.40
CA VAL A 43 13.00 7.26 7.78
C VAL A 43 13.71 8.58 8.10
N PRO A 44 14.78 8.58 8.93
CA PRO A 44 15.33 7.44 9.66
C PRO A 44 14.38 6.94 10.78
N PRO A 45 14.47 5.66 11.18
CA PRO A 45 13.61 5.09 12.21
C PRO A 45 13.99 5.64 13.59
N ALA A 46 13.01 6.25 14.27
CA ALA A 46 13.16 6.70 15.64
C ALA A 46 13.32 5.52 16.61
N GLU A 47 14.00 5.73 17.75
CA GLU A 47 14.24 4.70 18.78
C GLU A 47 12.95 4.04 19.25
N LYS A 48 11.87 4.82 19.40
CA LYS A 48 10.54 4.28 19.75
C LYS A 48 10.03 3.26 18.74
N PHE A 49 10.25 3.49 17.44
CA PHE A 49 9.85 2.56 16.40
C PHE A 49 10.72 1.31 16.39
N VAL A 50 12.03 1.46 16.59
CA VAL A 50 12.94 0.32 16.77
C VAL A 50 12.53 -0.52 17.99
N GLY A 51 12.16 0.12 19.10
CA GLY A 51 11.64 -0.54 20.30
C GLY A 51 10.34 -1.32 20.04
N LEU A 52 9.42 -0.76 19.25
CA LEU A 52 8.21 -1.48 18.82
C LEU A 52 8.55 -2.73 18.00
N VAL A 53 9.48 -2.63 17.05
CA VAL A 53 9.94 -3.78 16.25
C VAL A 53 10.64 -4.81 17.15
N SER A 54 11.43 -4.37 18.12
CA SER A 54 12.06 -5.25 19.12
C SER A 54 11.02 -6.01 19.96
N GLY A 55 9.91 -5.37 20.31
CA GLY A 55 8.80 -5.99 21.05
C GLY A 55 8.08 -7.10 20.27
N LEU A 56 8.31 -7.21 18.96
CA LEU A 56 7.80 -8.31 18.13
C LEU A 56 8.68 -9.57 18.17
N GLY A 57 9.84 -9.52 18.85
CA GLY A 57 10.79 -10.65 18.91
C GLY A 57 11.58 -10.87 17.62
N ILE A 58 11.63 -9.88 16.72
CA ILE A 58 12.34 -9.97 15.44
C ILE A 58 13.86 -9.76 15.65
N PRO A 59 14.73 -10.60 15.08
CA PRO A 59 16.17 -10.41 15.16
C PRO A 59 16.60 -9.13 14.42
N ALA A 60 17.58 -8.39 14.97
CA ALA A 60 18.08 -7.13 14.42
C ALA A 60 16.97 -6.07 14.18
N PRO A 61 16.25 -5.62 15.23
CA PRO A 61 15.08 -4.74 15.10
C PRO A 61 15.37 -3.41 14.41
N GLY A 62 16.60 -2.88 14.53
CA GLY A 62 17.01 -1.68 13.82
C GLY A 62 16.99 -1.86 12.29
N ALA A 63 17.50 -2.98 11.79
CA ALA A 63 17.49 -3.28 10.35
C ALA A 63 16.06 -3.47 9.83
N PHE A 64 15.21 -4.18 10.57
CA PHE A 64 13.80 -4.36 10.21
C PHE A 64 12.99 -3.06 10.28
N ALA A 65 13.30 -2.15 11.22
CA ALA A 65 12.70 -0.83 11.26
C ALA A 65 13.05 0.00 10.01
N TRP A 66 14.30 -0.05 9.57
CA TRP A 66 14.73 0.55 8.30
C TRP A 66 14.02 -0.06 7.10
N MET A 67 13.95 -1.40 7.02
CA MET A 67 13.26 -2.09 5.93
C MET A 67 11.77 -1.75 5.89
N ALA A 68 11.09 -1.64 7.04
CA ALA A 68 9.69 -1.25 7.10
C ALA A 68 9.47 0.20 6.64
N GLY A 69 10.28 1.14 7.15
CA GLY A 69 10.19 2.56 6.76
C GLY A 69 10.49 2.79 5.28
N LEU A 70 11.56 2.18 4.76
CA LEU A 70 11.91 2.26 3.33
C LEU A 70 10.91 1.51 2.45
N GLY A 71 10.40 0.37 2.90
CA GLY A 71 9.37 -0.40 2.19
C GLY A 71 8.08 0.40 1.99
N GLU A 72 7.68 1.20 2.99
CA GLU A 72 6.53 2.09 2.88
C GLU A 72 6.84 3.35 2.06
N LEU A 73 7.99 3.98 2.29
CA LEU A 73 8.39 5.21 1.61
C LEU A 73 8.69 4.96 0.12
N VAL A 74 9.70 4.14 -0.15
CA VAL A 74 10.15 3.84 -1.52
C VAL A 74 9.12 2.97 -2.22
N GLY A 75 8.56 1.96 -1.55
CA GLY A 75 7.50 1.13 -2.13
C GLY A 75 6.26 1.95 -2.48
N GLY A 76 5.85 2.88 -1.62
CA GLY A 76 4.75 3.81 -1.92
C GLY A 76 5.02 4.70 -3.14
N ILE A 77 6.22 5.26 -3.26
CA ILE A 77 6.63 6.04 -4.45
C ILE A 77 6.60 5.19 -5.72
N LEU A 78 7.17 3.98 -5.66
CA LEU A 78 7.19 3.04 -6.78
C LEU A 78 5.77 2.66 -7.22
N ILE A 79 4.87 2.38 -6.28
CA ILE A 79 3.45 2.14 -6.55
C ILE A 79 2.81 3.37 -7.19
N ALA A 80 3.04 4.57 -6.66
CA ALA A 80 2.46 5.81 -7.19
C ALA A 80 2.91 6.11 -8.63
N LEU A 81 4.15 5.77 -8.98
CA LEU A 81 4.67 5.86 -10.35
C LEU A 81 4.21 4.69 -11.23
N GLY A 82 3.92 3.54 -10.62
CA GLY A 82 3.49 2.34 -11.32
C GLY A 82 4.69 1.63 -11.92
N LEU A 83 5.80 1.69 -11.19
CA LEU A 83 7.09 1.10 -11.51
C LEU A 83 7.37 -0.01 -10.50
N PHE A 84 7.75 -1.19 -10.98
CA PHE A 84 7.87 -2.41 -10.19
C PHE A 84 6.62 -2.65 -9.32
N THR A 85 5.43 -2.41 -9.87
CA THR A 85 4.19 -2.28 -9.07
C THR A 85 3.90 -3.53 -8.25
N ARG A 86 4.08 -4.72 -8.85
CA ARG A 86 3.83 -6.00 -8.18
C ARG A 86 4.78 -6.25 -7.00
N PRO A 87 6.12 -6.27 -7.17
CA PRO A 87 7.02 -6.47 -6.04
C PRO A 87 6.93 -5.33 -5.01
N ALA A 88 6.74 -4.08 -5.43
CA ALA A 88 6.53 -2.96 -4.51
C ALA A 88 5.26 -3.16 -3.66
N ALA A 89 4.16 -3.60 -4.27
CA ALA A 89 2.92 -3.91 -3.57
C ALA A 89 3.05 -5.10 -2.62
N ILE A 90 3.86 -6.11 -2.94
CA ILE A 90 4.14 -7.24 -2.03
C ILE A 90 4.90 -6.75 -0.80
N VAL A 91 5.98 -6.00 -1.00
CA VAL A 91 6.80 -5.49 0.12
C VAL A 91 5.98 -4.56 1.01
N ALA A 92 5.30 -3.58 0.43
CA ALA A 92 4.40 -2.68 1.16
C ALA A 92 3.21 -3.41 1.80
N GLY A 93 2.69 -4.46 1.15
CA GLY A 93 1.61 -5.27 1.71
C GLY A 93 2.07 -6.01 2.97
N LEU A 94 3.27 -6.60 2.94
CA LEU A 94 3.85 -7.25 4.11
C LEU A 94 4.07 -6.28 5.28
N THR A 95 4.51 -5.03 5.01
CA THR A 95 4.64 -4.03 6.10
C THR A 95 3.28 -3.68 6.70
N MET A 96 2.22 -3.55 5.88
CA MET A 96 0.86 -3.33 6.38
C MET A 96 0.27 -4.53 7.13
N LEU A 97 0.59 -5.75 6.70
CA LEU A 97 0.20 -6.98 7.41
C LEU A 97 0.85 -7.04 8.80
N VAL A 98 2.15 -6.76 8.89
CA VAL A 98 2.85 -6.68 10.17
C VAL A 98 2.27 -5.55 11.02
N ALA A 99 1.99 -4.38 10.45
CA ALA A 99 1.35 -3.28 11.16
C ALA A 99 -0.01 -3.69 11.75
N TRP A 100 -0.88 -4.31 10.95
CA TRP A 100 -2.15 -4.85 11.44
C TRP A 100 -1.95 -5.85 12.58
N TYR A 101 -1.03 -6.81 12.42
CA TYR A 101 -0.70 -7.78 13.46
C TYR A 101 -0.23 -7.09 14.76
N THR A 102 0.60 -6.05 14.66
CA THR A 102 1.07 -5.31 15.83
C THR A 102 -0.06 -4.63 16.60
N HIS A 103 -1.09 -4.15 15.89
CA HIS A 103 -2.28 -3.54 16.47
C HIS A 103 -3.27 -4.59 17.01
N ALA A 104 -3.39 -5.75 16.38
CA ALA A 104 -4.35 -6.77 16.78
C ALA A 104 -3.84 -7.64 17.93
N PHE A 105 -2.61 -8.12 17.82
CA PHE A 105 -2.07 -9.16 18.71
C PHE A 105 -0.69 -8.81 19.29
N GLY A 106 -0.05 -7.75 18.78
CA GLY A 106 1.28 -7.36 19.19
C GLY A 106 1.32 -6.32 20.32
N PRO A 107 2.48 -5.67 20.51
CA PRO A 107 2.73 -4.71 21.60
C PRO A 107 1.77 -3.52 21.68
N LEU A 108 1.01 -3.25 20.61
CA LEU A 108 0.04 -2.16 20.56
C LEU A 108 -1.40 -2.62 20.82
N SER A 109 -1.66 -3.90 21.06
CA SER A 109 -3.02 -4.44 21.21
C SER A 109 -3.79 -3.82 22.38
N GLU A 110 -3.13 -3.58 23.53
CA GLU A 110 -3.82 -2.97 24.68
C GLU A 110 -4.13 -1.48 24.49
N ALA A 111 -3.30 -0.76 23.74
CA ALA A 111 -3.45 0.69 23.53
C ALA A 111 -4.23 1.05 22.24
N LYS A 112 -4.22 0.14 21.25
CA LYS A 112 -4.70 0.35 19.87
C LYS A 112 -5.25 -0.94 19.27
N GLY A 113 -5.98 -1.72 20.07
CA GLY A 113 -6.60 -2.98 19.68
C GLY A 113 -7.96 -2.83 19.00
N THR A 114 -8.46 -1.61 18.82
CA THR A 114 -9.77 -1.39 18.21
C THR A 114 -9.70 -1.63 16.69
N PHE A 115 -10.84 -2.01 16.10
CA PHE A 115 -10.91 -2.13 14.64
C PHE A 115 -10.58 -0.81 13.94
N ALA A 116 -10.92 0.33 14.53
CA ALA A 116 -10.61 1.65 13.96
C ALA A 116 -9.10 1.92 13.82
N ASP A 117 -8.28 1.38 14.73
CA ASP A 117 -6.82 1.47 14.64
C ASP A 117 -6.23 0.54 13.58
N GLN A 118 -6.88 -0.62 13.38
CA GLN A 118 -6.47 -1.69 12.46
C GLN A 118 -6.94 -1.47 11.02
N GLU A 119 -8.08 -0.79 10.84
CA GLU A 119 -8.78 -0.65 9.57
C GLU A 119 -7.89 -0.06 8.49
N LYS A 120 -7.09 0.97 8.82
CA LYS A 120 -6.20 1.61 7.84
C LYS A 120 -5.15 0.64 7.29
N ALA A 121 -4.54 -0.15 8.16
CA ALA A 121 -3.53 -1.13 7.75
C ALA A 121 -4.16 -2.21 6.85
N LEU A 122 -5.36 -2.70 7.20
CA LEU A 122 -6.10 -3.64 6.37
C LEU A 122 -6.52 -3.04 5.03
N LEU A 123 -7.02 -1.80 5.03
CA LEU A 123 -7.45 -1.11 3.82
C LEU A 123 -6.29 -0.97 2.84
N TYR A 124 -5.12 -0.52 3.31
CA TYR A 124 -3.92 -0.50 2.47
C TYR A 124 -3.54 -1.90 2.01
N LEU A 125 -3.51 -2.91 2.89
CA LEU A 125 -3.17 -4.29 2.52
C LEU A 125 -4.05 -4.82 1.38
N PHE A 126 -5.37 -4.65 1.45
CA PHE A 126 -6.28 -5.13 0.41
C PHE A 126 -6.15 -4.35 -0.90
N VAL A 127 -5.96 -3.03 -0.85
CA VAL A 127 -5.70 -2.24 -2.06
C VAL A 127 -4.36 -2.63 -2.70
N LEU A 128 -3.33 -2.87 -1.90
CA LEU A 128 -2.03 -3.35 -2.38
C LEU A 128 -2.15 -4.76 -2.98
N ALA A 129 -2.97 -5.64 -2.42
CA ALA A 129 -3.26 -6.95 -3.00
C ALA A 129 -3.90 -6.82 -4.40
N VAL A 130 -4.77 -5.83 -4.62
CA VAL A 130 -5.32 -5.53 -5.95
C VAL A 130 -4.21 -5.09 -6.91
N PHE A 131 -3.26 -4.26 -6.49
CA PHE A 131 -2.12 -3.86 -7.32
C PHE A 131 -1.15 -5.01 -7.59
N CYS A 132 -0.97 -5.92 -6.62
CA CYS A 132 -0.21 -7.16 -6.82
C CYS A 132 -0.84 -8.03 -7.92
N ALA A 133 -2.16 -8.23 -7.86
CA ALA A 133 -2.90 -9.04 -8.84
C ALA A 133 -2.93 -8.39 -10.23
N LEU A 134 -3.34 -7.12 -10.31
CA LEU A 134 -3.63 -6.43 -11.58
C LEU A 134 -2.40 -5.72 -12.19
N GLY A 135 -1.36 -5.46 -11.40
CA GLY A 135 -0.16 -4.74 -11.84
C GLY A 135 -0.36 -3.22 -11.91
N SER A 136 0.32 -2.54 -12.84
CA SER A 136 0.39 -1.07 -12.88
C SER A 136 -0.73 -0.38 -13.69
N GLY A 137 -1.46 -1.15 -14.51
CA GLY A 137 -2.46 -0.64 -15.44
C GLY A 137 -1.86 0.11 -16.65
N LYS A 138 -2.74 0.65 -17.51
CA LYS A 138 -2.32 1.30 -18.78
C LYS A 138 -1.46 2.56 -18.58
N PHE A 139 -1.60 3.24 -17.46
CA PHE A 139 -0.90 4.49 -17.12
C PHE A 139 0.27 4.29 -16.14
N GLY A 140 0.73 3.05 -15.91
CA GLY A 140 1.92 2.77 -15.10
C GLY A 140 3.22 2.83 -15.90
N LEU A 141 4.31 3.28 -15.28
CA LEU A 141 5.64 3.30 -15.90
C LEU A 141 6.18 1.91 -16.25
N ASP A 142 5.70 0.84 -15.59
CA ASP A 142 6.04 -0.55 -15.94
C ASP A 142 5.81 -0.84 -17.42
N ARG A 143 4.80 -0.21 -18.04
CA ARG A 143 4.53 -0.39 -19.47
C ARG A 143 5.58 0.26 -20.36
N LEU A 144 6.16 1.38 -19.93
CA LEU A 144 7.22 2.07 -20.67
C LEU A 144 8.55 1.34 -20.52
N VAL A 145 8.84 0.82 -19.31
CA VAL A 145 10.11 0.16 -18.97
C VAL A 145 10.13 -1.30 -19.45
N PHE A 146 9.04 -2.04 -19.31
CA PHE A 146 8.95 -3.48 -19.64
C PHE A 146 8.10 -3.72 -20.88
N LYS A 147 8.26 -2.88 -21.91
CA LYS A 147 7.50 -2.89 -23.16
C LYS A 147 7.68 -4.21 -23.92
N ASN A 148 6.96 -5.26 -23.51
CA ASN A 148 6.70 -6.50 -24.27
C ASN A 148 5.76 -7.49 -23.55
N ARG A 149 4.50 -7.11 -23.30
CA ARG A 149 3.32 -8.02 -23.35
C ARG A 149 2.07 -7.23 -23.73
#